data_AF-A0A517YBN4-F1
#
_entry.id   AF-A0A517YBN4-F1
#
_cell.length_a   1.000
_cell.length_b   1.000
_cell.length_c   1.000
_cell.angle_alpha   90.00
_cell.angle_beta   90.00
_cell.angle_gamma   90.00
#
_symmetry.space_group_name_H-M   'P 1'
#
loop_
_entity.id
_entity.type
_entity.pdbx_description
1 polymer ?
#
loop_
_entity_poly.entity_id
_entity_poly.type
_entity_poly.pdbx_seq_one_letter_code
_entity_poly.pdbx_strand_id
1 'polypeptide(L)'
;MNQTSRAPLITAIVLLLLPLLYVGSYLALVVPQGRMVFKATEYFPGHEYLCRYRIDSDVILPALFWPLEQIDRKVRPEAWEITPAPLP
;
A
#
# COMPACT_ATOMS: atom_id res chain seq x y z
N MET A 1 -12.72 45.28 11.46
CA MET A 1 -13.25 43.98 11.01
C MET A 1 -12.22 42.92 11.32
N ASN A 2 -12.41 42.12 12.37
CA ASN A 2 -11.49 41.03 12.69
C ASN A 2 -11.71 39.89 11.70
N GLN A 3 -10.84 39.73 10.70
CA GLN A 3 -10.81 38.54 9.87
C GLN A 3 -10.25 37.39 10.72
N THR A 4 -11.12 36.51 11.20
CA THR A 4 -10.68 35.25 11.79
C THR A 4 -10.07 34.39 10.69
N SER A 5 -8.74 34.28 10.69
CA SER A 5 -8.02 33.37 9.81
C SER A 5 -8.48 31.94 10.08
N ARG A 6 -9.06 31.30 9.07
CA ARG A 6 -9.46 29.87 9.12
C ARG A 6 -8.30 28.93 8.82
N ALA A 7 -7.13 29.47 8.44
CA ALA A 7 -5.92 28.72 8.14
C ALA A 7 -5.57 27.69 9.26
N PRO A 8 -5.50 28.06 10.56
CA PRO A 8 -5.16 27.09 11.60
C PRO A 8 -6.15 25.92 11.70
N LEU A 9 -7.45 26.18 11.50
CA LEU A 9 -8.48 25.15 11.51
C LEU A 9 -8.33 24.20 10.31
N ILE A 10 -8.13 24.76 9.11
CA ILE A 10 -7.94 23.96 7.90
C ILE A 10 -6.68 23.11 8.02
N THR A 11 -5.58 23.68 8.49
CA THR A 11 -4.32 22.96 8.73
C THR A 11 -4.54 21.81 9.71
N ALA A 12 -5.23 22.05 10.83
CA ALA A 12 -5.53 20.99 11.80
C ALA A 12 -6.33 19.83 11.16
N ILE A 13 -7.35 20.14 10.37
CA ILE A 13 -8.15 19.14 9.66
C ILE A 13 -7.28 18.34 8.70
N VAL A 14 -6.46 18.99 7.89
CA VAL A 14 -5.58 18.30 6.94
C VAL A 14 -4.61 17.39 7.66
N LEU A 15 -3.96 17.87 8.74
CA LEU A 15 -3.03 17.08 9.53
C LEU A 15 -3.69 15.87 10.19
N LEU A 16 -4.96 15.97 10.57
CA LEU A 16 -5.74 14.84 11.10
C LEU A 16 -6.16 13.85 9.99
N LEU A 17 -6.47 14.35 8.78
CA LEU A 17 -6.89 13.51 7.66
C LEU A 17 -5.74 12.77 6.98
N LEU A 18 -4.54 13.34 6.94
CA LEU A 18 -3.36 12.72 6.32
C LEU A 18 -3.05 11.30 6.84
N PRO A 19 -2.96 11.03 8.16
CA PRO A 19 -2.70 9.68 8.66
C PRO A 19 -3.85 8.71 8.36
N LEU A 20 -5.10 9.16 8.45
CA LEU A 20 -6.27 8.36 8.09
C LEU A 20 -6.25 7.98 6.61
N LEU A 21 -5.93 8.96 5.74
CA LEU A 21 -5.82 8.74 4.30
C LEU A 21 -4.66 7.81 3.97
N TYR A 22 -3.52 7.94 4.66
CA TYR A 22 -2.37 7.06 4.48
C TYR A 22 -2.69 5.60 4.84
N VAL A 23 -3.28 5.36 6.01
CA VAL A 23 -3.69 4.01 6.44
C VAL A 23 -4.82 3.46 5.56
N GLY A 24 -5.81 4.28 5.23
CA GLY A 24 -6.91 3.90 4.36
C GLY A 24 -6.45 3.51 2.96
N SER A 25 -5.48 4.26 2.40
CA SER A 25 -4.89 3.96 1.09
C SER A 25 -4.13 2.63 1.11
N TYR A 26 -3.36 2.38 2.18
CA TYR A 26 -2.71 1.10 2.39
C TYR A 26 -3.71 -0.06 2.40
N LEU A 27 -4.76 0.02 3.23
CA LEU A 27 -5.78 -1.05 3.34
C LEU A 27 -6.55 -1.26 2.04
N ALA A 28 -6.80 -0.20 1.28
CA ALA A 28 -7.49 -0.29 0.00
C ALA A 28 -6.64 -0.97 -1.09
N LEU A 29 -5.31 -0.82 -1.01
CA LEU A 29 -4.37 -1.28 -2.03
C LEU A 29 -3.71 -2.60 -1.70
N VAL A 30 -3.48 -2.95 -0.43
CA VAL A 30 -2.74 -4.15 -0.07
C VAL A 30 -3.51 -5.42 -0.47
N VAL A 31 -2.77 -6.39 -1.01
CA VAL A 31 -3.22 -7.76 -1.30
C VAL A 31 -2.22 -8.68 -0.61
N PRO A 32 -2.48 -9.09 0.64
CA PRO A 32 -1.53 -9.85 1.46
C PRO A 32 -1.03 -11.15 0.81
N GLN A 33 -1.93 -11.88 0.13
CA GLN A 33 -1.60 -13.11 -0.60
C GLN A 33 -0.72 -12.85 -1.83
N GLY A 34 -0.69 -11.60 -2.29
CA GLY A 34 -0.06 -11.19 -3.52
C GLY A 34 -0.76 -11.70 -4.77
N ARG A 35 -0.34 -11.16 -5.90
CA ARG A 35 -0.71 -11.58 -7.25
C ARG A 35 0.56 -11.75 -8.05
N MET A 36 0.66 -12.84 -8.80
CA MET A 36 1.73 -12.99 -9.78
C MET A 36 1.46 -12.03 -10.93
N VAL A 37 2.38 -11.10 -11.17
CA VAL A 37 2.31 -10.14 -12.26
C VAL A 37 3.46 -10.41 -13.21
N PHE A 38 3.12 -10.55 -14.48
CA PHE A 38 4.10 -10.67 -15.56
C PHE A 38 4.37 -9.28 -16.13
N LYS A 39 5.61 -8.80 -15.98
CA LYS A 39 6.02 -7.50 -16.52
C LYS A 39 7.05 -7.73 -17.60
N ALA A 40 6.62 -7.54 -18.85
CA ALA A 40 7.52 -7.40 -19.98
C ALA A 40 7.92 -5.93 -20.07
N THR A 41 9.16 -5.62 -19.69
CA THR A 41 9.76 -4.33 -20.01
C THR A 41 10.77 -4.52 -21.13
N GLU A 42 11.09 -3.44 -21.84
CA GLU A 42 12.10 -3.44 -22.91
C GLU A 42 13.48 -3.94 -22.41
N TYR A 43 13.76 -3.77 -21.11
CA TYR A 43 15.02 -4.15 -20.47
C TYR A 43 15.01 -5.52 -19.79
N PHE A 44 13.83 -6.03 -19.42
CA PHE A 44 13.66 -7.31 -18.75
C PHE A 44 12.50 -8.08 -19.40
N PRO A 45 12.79 -8.94 -20.40
CA PRO A 45 11.77 -9.81 -20.97
C PRO A 45 11.38 -10.87 -19.94
N GLY A 46 10.14 -10.80 -19.47
CA GLY A 46 9.45 -11.88 -18.77
C GLY A 46 9.86 -12.12 -17.32
N HIS A 47 9.92 -11.06 -16.51
CA HIS A 47 10.04 -11.22 -15.06
C HIS A 47 8.66 -11.33 -14.41
N GLU A 48 8.44 -12.48 -13.79
CA GLU A 48 7.33 -12.68 -12.86
C GLU A 48 7.76 -12.20 -11.48
N TYR A 49 6.90 -11.41 -10.84
CA TYR A 49 7.10 -11.03 -9.44
C TYR A 49 5.78 -11.06 -8.69
N LEU A 50 5.88 -11.28 -7.38
CA LEU A 50 4.74 -11.26 -6.47
C LEU A 50 4.40 -9.80 -6.13
N CYS A 51 3.36 -9.26 -6.75
CA CYS A 51 2.84 -7.93 -6.42
C CYS A 51 1.87 -8.03 -5.24
N ARG A 52 2.17 -7.36 -4.13
CA ARG A 52 1.32 -7.32 -2.92
C ARG A 52 0.39 -6.12 -2.85
N TYR A 53 0.20 -5.45 -3.98
CA TYR A 53 -0.67 -4.31 -4.13
C TYR A 53 -1.61 -4.51 -5.32
N ARG A 54 -2.80 -3.93 -5.27
CA ARG A 54 -3.80 -4.01 -6.34
C ARG A 54 -3.39 -3.28 -7.61
N ILE A 55 -2.50 -2.30 -7.47
CA ILE A 55 -1.87 -1.57 -8.56
C ILE A 55 -0.50 -2.18 -8.76
N ASP A 56 -0.14 -2.49 -10.00
CA ASP A 56 1.12 -3.11 -10.41
C ASP A 56 2.31 -2.18 -10.15
N SER A 57 2.65 -2.02 -8.87
CA SER A 57 3.74 -1.21 -8.36
C SER A 57 4.67 -2.10 -7.56
N ASP A 58 5.85 -2.32 -8.12
CA ASP A 58 6.95 -3.12 -7.59
C ASP A 58 7.96 -2.30 -6.78
N VAL A 59 7.95 -0.96 -6.93
CA VAL A 59 8.95 -0.07 -6.32
C VAL A 59 8.33 0.92 -5.35
N ILE A 60 7.36 1.72 -5.81
CA ILE A 60 6.88 2.89 -5.06
C ILE A 60 5.99 2.47 -3.89
N LEU A 61 4.95 1.67 -4.14
CA LEU A 61 4.03 1.26 -3.07
C LEU A 61 4.72 0.41 -1.99
N PRO A 62 5.58 -0.57 -2.32
CA PRO A 62 6.35 -1.29 -1.32
C PRO A 62 7.23 -0.38 -0.47
N ALA A 63 7.90 0.60 -1.07
CA ALA A 63 8.73 1.55 -0.32
C ALA A 63 7.90 2.48 0.58
N LEU A 64 6.81 3.03 0.04
CA LEU A 64 5.96 4.00 0.73
C LEU A 64 5.20 3.40 1.92
N PHE A 65 4.70 2.17 1.79
CA PHE A 65 3.90 1.49 2.80
C PHE A 65 4.67 0.49 3.63
N TRP A 66 5.99 0.37 3.43
CA TRP A 66 6.83 -0.60 4.15
C TRP A 66 6.59 -0.62 5.67
N PRO A 67 6.52 0.53 6.39
CA PRO A 67 6.32 0.51 7.84
C PRO A 67 4.97 -0.07 8.25
N LEU A 68 3.89 0.29 7.54
CA LEU A 68 2.54 -0.26 7.80
C LEU A 68 2.49 -1.75 7.47
N GLU A 69 3.16 -2.16 6.40
CA GLU A 69 3.25 -3.56 6.01
C GLU A 69 3.96 -4.41 7.08
N GLN A 70 5.03 -3.90 7.71
CA GLN A 70 5.66 -4.61 8.82
C GLN A 70 4.72 -4.80 10.02
N ILE A 71 3.87 -3.82 10.30
CA ILE A 71 2.87 -3.92 11.37
C ILE A 71 1.80 -4.94 10.98
N ASP A 72 1.27 -4.84 9.75
CA ASP A 72 0.21 -5.73 9.28
C ASP A 72 0.64 -7.20 9.25
N ARG A 73 1.86 -7.49 8.79
CA ARG A 73 2.44 -8.84 8.82
C ARG A 73 2.56 -9.41 10.23
N LYS A 74 2.74 -8.56 11.24
CA LYS A 74 2.79 -8.98 12.65
C LYS A 74 1.41 -9.16 13.26
N VAL A 75 0.44 -8.35 12.85
CA VAL A 75 -0.93 -8.38 13.39
C VAL A 75 -1.77 -9.48 12.73
N ARG A 76 -1.55 -9.78 11.45
CA ARG A 76 -2.31 -10.78 10.67
C ARG A 76 -1.38 -11.74 9.92
N PRO A 77 -0.46 -12.46 10.58
CA PRO A 77 0.54 -13.29 9.90
C PRO A 77 -0.09 -14.28 8.90
N GLU A 78 -1.23 -14.88 9.25
CA GLU A 78 -1.97 -15.82 8.41
C GLU A 78 -2.48 -15.23 7.09
N ALA A 79 -2.78 -13.92 7.04
CA ALA A 79 -3.18 -13.27 5.80
C ALA A 79 -2.03 -13.15 4.80
N TRP A 80 -0.79 -13.12 5.30
CA TRP A 80 0.43 -12.94 4.53
C TRP A 80 1.16 -14.25 4.19
N GLU A 81 0.59 -15.38 4.62
CA GLU A 81 1.04 -16.70 4.18
C GLU A 81 0.73 -16.84 2.69
N ILE A 82 1.78 -17.12 1.90
CA ILE A 82 1.62 -17.44 0.49
C ILE A 82 0.95 -18.81 0.45
N THR A 83 -0.35 -18.86 0.19
CA THR A 83 -1.01 -20.15 -0.08
C THR A 83 -0.37 -20.71 -1.35
N PRO A 84 0.31 -21.86 -1.31
CA PRO A 84 0.81 -22.48 -2.51
C PRO A 84 -0.40 -22.77 -3.41
N ALA A 85 -0.28 -22.46 -4.70
CA ALA A 85 -1.31 -22.80 -5.67
C ALA A 85 -1.64 -24.31 -5.51
N PRO A 86 -2.92 -24.72 -5.56
CA PRO A 86 -3.25 -26.14 -5.58
C PRO A 86 -2.48 -26.77 -6.76
N LEU A 87 -1.67 -27.77 -6.45
CA LEU A 87 -0.98 -28.55 -7.48
C LEU A 87 -2.06 -29.18 -8.40
N PRO A 88 -1.86 -29.15 -9.73
CA PRO A 88 -2.79 -29.76 -10.67
C PRO A 88 -2.93 -31.28 -10.46
#